data_AF-A0A371J0J0-F1
#
_entry.id   AF-A0A371J0J0-F1
#
_cell.length_a   1.000
_cell.length_b   1.000
_cell.length_c   1.000
_cell.angle_alpha   90.00
_cell.angle_beta   90.00
_cell.angle_gamma   90.00
#
_symmetry.space_group_name_H-M   'P 1'
#
loop_
_entity.id
_entity.type
_entity.pdbx_description
1 polymer ?
#
loop_
_entity_poly.entity_id
_entity_poly.type
_entity_poly.pdbx_seq_one_letter_code
_entity_poly.pdbx_strand_id
1 'polypeptide(L)'
;MINKLTYKIVDILINNEYTEIIEKNRRTNEERNIEGTKIKFKYEHEGNKGYLSVGKSKEDTIFEVEDICVEEVILDDESVTVETKEKSYYFYKKQHMIF
;
A
#
# COMPACT_ATOMS: atom_id res chain seq x y z
N MET A 1 -11.74 11.50 -16.02
CA MET A 1 -10.67 11.41 -15.00
C MET A 1 -11.11 10.41 -13.97
N ILE A 2 -10.32 9.35 -13.77
CA ILE A 2 -10.76 8.17 -13.04
C ILE A 2 -10.53 8.42 -11.54
N ASN A 3 -11.58 8.84 -10.83
CA ASN A 3 -11.67 9.08 -9.38
C ASN A 3 -11.49 7.78 -8.59
N LYS A 4 -10.31 7.16 -8.66
CA LYS A 4 -10.01 5.94 -7.90
C LYS A 4 -9.30 6.30 -6.61
N LEU A 5 -9.69 5.64 -5.53
CA LEU A 5 -9.13 5.86 -4.20
C LEU A 5 -7.63 5.57 -4.20
N THR A 6 -7.23 4.49 -4.89
CA THR A 6 -5.85 4.11 -5.15
C THR A 6 -4.99 5.25 -5.73
N TYR A 7 -5.50 6.08 -6.63
CA TYR A 7 -4.74 7.23 -7.14
C TYR A 7 -4.56 8.33 -6.09
N LYS A 8 -5.59 8.60 -5.30
CA LYS A 8 -5.53 9.64 -4.26
C LYS A 8 -4.52 9.29 -3.16
N ILE A 9 -4.41 8.01 -2.83
CA ILE A 9 -3.50 7.55 -1.79
C ILE A 9 -2.07 7.38 -2.31
N VAL A 10 -1.86 7.07 -3.58
CA VAL A 10 -0.52 6.92 -4.18
C VAL A 10 0.30 8.20 -4.05
N ASP A 11 -0.29 9.37 -4.30
CA ASP A 11 0.42 10.64 -4.13
C ASP A 11 0.84 10.85 -2.67
N ILE A 12 -0.01 10.49 -1.71
CA ILE A 12 0.32 10.58 -0.28
C ILE A 12 1.47 9.63 0.05
N LEU A 13 1.39 8.38 -0.43
CA LEU A 13 2.37 7.35 -0.14
C LEU A 13 3.75 7.67 -0.73
N ILE A 14 3.80 8.17 -1.97
CA ILE A 14 5.04 8.56 -2.66
C ILE A 14 5.63 9.82 -2.05
N ASN A 15 4.83 10.86 -1.81
CA ASN A 15 5.33 12.13 -1.25
C ASN A 15 5.83 11.98 0.18
N ASN A 16 5.30 11.02 0.93
CA ASN A 16 5.78 10.68 2.26
C ASN A 16 6.88 9.61 2.24
N GLU A 17 7.44 9.24 1.08
CA GLU A 17 8.60 8.34 0.98
C GLU A 17 8.45 7.06 1.83
N TYR A 18 7.24 6.49 1.90
CA TYR A 18 7.02 5.27 2.65
C TYR A 18 7.68 4.10 1.92
N THR A 19 8.58 3.41 2.61
CA THR A 19 9.33 2.26 2.08
C THR A 19 9.08 0.98 2.85
N GLU A 20 8.49 1.09 4.04
CA GLU A 20 8.29 -0.01 4.97
C GLU A 20 6.81 -0.33 5.08
N ILE A 21 6.47 -1.62 5.03
CA ILE A 21 5.09 -2.09 5.04
C ILE A 21 4.93 -3.27 5.99
N ILE A 22 3.96 -3.18 6.90
CA ILE A 22 3.44 -4.33 7.64
C ILE A 22 2.19 -4.81 6.92
N GLU A 23 2.22 -6.02 6.39
CA GLU A 23 1.03 -6.74 5.94
C GLU A 23 0.50 -7.58 7.09
N LYS A 24 -0.74 -7.34 7.51
CA LYS A 24 -1.41 -8.09 8.59
C LYS A 24 -2.63 -8.83 8.06
N ASN A 25 -2.73 -10.12 8.34
CA ASN A 25 -3.93 -10.90 8.06
C ASN A 25 -4.97 -10.67 9.17
N ARG A 26 -6.18 -10.22 8.80
CA ARG A 26 -7.24 -9.87 9.78
C ARG A 26 -7.87 -11.10 10.45
N ARG A 27 -7.73 -12.30 9.86
CA ARG A 27 -8.29 -13.55 10.40
C ARG A 27 -7.32 -14.30 11.29
N THR A 28 -6.07 -14.43 10.85
CA THR A 28 -5.02 -15.18 11.58
C THR A 28 -4.20 -14.30 12.51
N ASN A 29 -4.30 -12.98 12.37
CA ASN A 29 -3.47 -11.99 13.07
C ASN A 29 -1.96 -12.16 12.80
N GLU A 30 -1.60 -12.88 11.73
CA GLU A 30 -0.22 -13.01 11.27
C GLU A 30 0.24 -11.72 10.60
N GLU A 31 1.48 -11.34 10.87
CA GLU A 31 2.10 -10.12 10.35
C GLU A 31 3.36 -10.45 9.56
N ARG A 32 3.56 -9.72 8.46
CA ARG A 32 4.73 -9.81 7.60
C ARG A 32 5.28 -8.41 7.37
N ASN A 33 6.53 -8.21 7.80
CA ASN A 33 7.29 -7.00 7.52
C ASN A 33 7.91 -7.06 6.13
N ILE A 34 7.77 -5.97 5.38
CA ILE A 34 8.27 -5.82 4.03
C ILE A 34 9.03 -4.50 3.94
N GLU A 35 10.35 -4.61 3.84
CA GLU A 35 11.25 -3.46 3.90
C GLU A 35 11.78 -3.04 2.53
N GLY A 36 12.18 -1.77 2.41
CA GLY A 36 12.86 -1.25 1.22
C GLY A 36 12.00 -1.34 -0.05
N THR A 37 10.70 -1.16 0.08
CA THR A 37 9.74 -1.32 -1.01
C THR A 37 9.64 -0.07 -1.88
N LYS A 38 9.21 -0.30 -3.12
CA LYS A 38 8.76 0.72 -4.06
C LYS A 38 7.26 0.58 -4.21
N ILE A 39 6.58 1.68 -3.96
CA ILE A 39 5.14 1.80 -4.18
C ILE A 39 4.92 2.16 -5.65
N LYS A 40 4.12 1.35 -6.30
CA LYS A 40 3.78 1.43 -7.72
C LYS A 40 2.27 1.49 -7.86
N PHE A 41 1.84 2.00 -9.00
CA PHE A 41 0.44 2.02 -9.35
C PHE A 41 0.27 1.41 -10.74
N LYS A 42 -0.74 0.55 -10.88
CA LYS A 42 -1.08 -0.12 -12.14
C LYS A 42 -2.54 0.15 -12.48
N TYR A 43 -2.80 0.54 -13.73
CA TYR A 43 -4.15 0.71 -14.26
C TYR A 43 -4.39 -0.22 -15.45
N GLU A 44 -5.45 -1.01 -15.37
CA GLU A 44 -5.91 -1.87 -16.45
C GLU A 44 -7.10 -1.22 -17.14
N HIS A 45 -6.88 -0.75 -18.36
CA HIS A 45 -7.87 0.03 -19.10
C HIS A 45 -9.12 -0.77 -19.45
N GLU A 46 -8.95 -2.00 -19.97
CA GLU A 46 -10.05 -2.84 -20.44
C GLU A 46 -11.05 -3.20 -19.32
N GLY A 47 -10.57 -3.29 -18.07
CA GLY A 47 -11.41 -3.53 -16.89
C GLY A 47 -11.74 -2.28 -16.08
N ASN A 48 -11.18 -1.11 -16.43
CA ASN A 48 -11.22 0.10 -15.61
C ASN A 48 -10.82 -0.14 -14.14
N LYS A 49 -9.75 -0.92 -13.94
CA LYS A 49 -9.27 -1.35 -12.62
C LYS A 49 -8.00 -0.61 -12.24
N GLY A 50 -7.94 -0.15 -10.98
CA GLY A 50 -6.77 0.48 -10.40
C GLY A 50 -6.19 -0.42 -9.31
N TYR A 51 -4.87 -0.48 -9.24
CA TYR A 51 -4.15 -1.33 -8.30
C TYR A 51 -3.05 -0.53 -7.60
N LEU A 52 -3.04 -0.60 -6.27
CA LEU A 52 -1.86 -0.27 -5.47
C LEU A 52 -0.93 -1.49 -5.50
N SER A 53 0.24 -1.35 -6.11
CA SER A 53 1.20 -2.43 -6.32
C SER A 53 2.48 -2.13 -5.54
N VAL A 54 3.00 -3.10 -4.82
CA VAL A 54 4.20 -2.92 -3.99
C VAL A 54 5.21 -3.98 -4.38
N GLY A 55 6.47 -3.60 -4.54
CA GLY A 55 7.54 -4.56 -4.77
C GLY A 55 8.93 -4.00 -4.46
N LYS A 56 9.99 -4.81 -4.60
CA LYS A 56 11.37 -4.37 -4.29
C LYS A 56 12.03 -3.59 -5.43
N SER A 57 11.49 -3.69 -6.63
CA SER A 57 12.03 -3.05 -7.82
C SER A 57 10.91 -2.59 -8.76
N LYS A 58 11.26 -1.99 -9.89
CA LYS A 58 10.28 -1.62 -10.92
C LYS A 58 9.58 -2.87 -11.50
N GLU A 59 10.32 -3.97 -11.62
CA GLU A 59 9.89 -5.20 -12.30
C GLU A 59 9.32 -6.25 -11.33
N ASP A 60 9.69 -6.16 -10.04
CA ASP A 60 9.23 -7.08 -8.99
C ASP A 60 7.95 -6.57 -8.32
N THR A 61 6.98 -7.45 -8.08
CA THR A 61 5.75 -7.16 -7.33
C THR A 61 5.58 -8.20 -6.23
N ILE A 62 5.53 -7.74 -4.98
CA ILE A 62 5.30 -8.55 -3.78
C ILE A 62 3.80 -8.74 -3.54
N PHE A 63 3.02 -7.67 -3.64
CA PHE A 63 1.56 -7.72 -3.52
C PHE A 63 0.88 -6.61 -4.31
N GLU A 64 -0.40 -6.82 -4.64
CA GLU A 64 -1.26 -5.82 -5.26
C GLU A 64 -2.60 -5.78 -4.54
N VAL A 65 -3.14 -4.58 -4.37
CA VAL A 65 -4.47 -4.32 -3.80
C VAL A 65 -5.30 -3.60 -4.86
N GLU A 66 -6.37 -4.25 -5.32
CA GLU A 66 -7.32 -3.63 -6.24
C GLU A 66 -8.16 -2.57 -5.51
N ASP A 67 -8.44 -1.45 -6.18
CA ASP A 67 -9.22 -0.33 -5.66
C ASP A 67 -10.56 -0.75 -5.05
N ILE A 68 -11.23 -1.73 -5.67
CA ILE A 68 -12.53 -2.23 -5.21
C ILE A 68 -12.46 -3.05 -3.92
N CYS A 69 -11.27 -3.55 -3.56
CA CYS A 69 -11.06 -4.34 -2.35
C CYS A 69 -10.74 -3.46 -1.12
N VAL A 70 -10.49 -2.16 -1.33
CA VAL A 70 -10.19 -1.22 -0.25
C VAL A 70 -11.50 -0.84 0.46
N GLU A 71 -11.59 -1.18 1.73
CA GLU A 71 -12.74 -0.85 2.59
C GLU A 71 -12.55 0.52 3.25
N GLU A 72 -11.33 0.82 3.70
CA GLU A 72 -11.00 2.06 4.40
C GLU A 72 -9.54 2.43 4.16
N VAL A 73 -9.26 3.74 4.17
CA VAL A 73 -7.90 4.27 4.25
C VAL A 73 -7.83 5.21 5.43
N ILE A 74 -6.90 4.92 6.33
CA ILE A 74 -6.63 5.71 7.54
C ILE A 74 -5.32 6.45 7.30
N LEU A 75 -5.35 7.77 7.45
CA LEU A 75 -4.17 8.62 7.36
C LEU A 75 -3.81 9.09 8.76
N ASP A 76 -2.60 8.78 9.19
CA ASP A 76 -1.98 9.27 10.41
C ASP A 76 -0.76 10.13 10.03
N ASP A 77 -0.28 10.97 10.94
CA ASP A 77 0.89 11.84 10.70
C ASP A 77 2.14 11.02 10.36
N GLU A 78 2.25 9.80 10.89
CA GLU A 78 3.42 8.93 10.70
C GLU A 78 3.19 7.76 9.73
N SER A 79 1.93 7.45 9.39
CA SER A 79 1.61 6.24 8.64
C SER A 79 0.34 6.35 7.80
N VAL A 80 0.22 5.46 6.82
CA VAL A 80 -1.01 5.26 6.07
C VAL A 80 -1.42 3.80 6.19
N THR A 81 -2.67 3.55 6.55
CA THR A 81 -3.21 2.20 6.61
C THR A 81 -4.23 2.02 5.51
N VAL A 82 -4.06 0.96 4.71
CA VAL A 82 -5.05 0.51 3.73
C VAL A 82 -5.70 -0.76 4.25
N GLU A 83 -6.99 -0.69 4.54
CA GLU A 83 -7.78 -1.82 5.03
C GLU A 83 -8.51 -2.49 3.88
N THR A 84 -8.41 -3.81 3.84
CA THR A 84 -9.21 -4.67 2.98
C THR A 84 -9.96 -5.68 3.85
N LYS A 85 -10.91 -6.40 3.26
CA LYS A 85 -11.66 -7.46 3.97
C LYS A 85 -10.78 -8.51 4.62
N GLU A 86 -9.63 -8.83 4.02
CA GLU A 86 -8.76 -9.94 4.46
C GLU A 86 -7.48 -9.47 5.14
N LYS A 87 -6.97 -8.31 4.75
CA LYS A 87 -5.66 -7.81 5.15
C LYS A 87 -5.66 -6.32 5.44
N SER A 88 -4.78 -5.92 6.33
CA SER A 88 -4.44 -4.53 6.64
C SER A 88 -3.00 -4.28 6.19
N TYR A 89 -2.77 -3.17 5.50
CA TYR A 89 -1.45 -2.77 5.02
C TYR A 89 -1.05 -1.45 5.66
N TYR A 90 -0.06 -1.49 6.55
CA TYR A 90 0.45 -0.32 7.25
C TYR A 90 1.71 0.17 6.55
N PHE A 91 1.65 1.34 5.94
CA PHE A 91 2.75 2.00 5.25
C PHE A 91 3.37 3.03 6.18
N TYR A 92 4.69 2.97 6.37
CA TYR A 92 5.41 3.90 7.23
C TYR A 92 6.79 4.23 6.68
N LYS A 93 7.33 5.37 7.13
CA LYS A 93 8.70 5.74 6.80
C LYS A 93 9.62 4.80 7.55
N LYS A 94 10.75 4.44 6.95
CA LYS A 94 11.83 3.83 7.72
C LYS A 94 12.24 4.82 8.81
N GLN A 95 11.77 4.62 10.05
CA GLN A 95 12.30 5.34 11.18
C GLN A 95 13.78 4.98 11.24
N HIS A 96 14.66 5.98 11.17
CA HIS A 96 16.04 5.81 11.54
C HIS A 96 16.02 5.25 12.98
N MET A 97 16.27 3.95 13.13
CA MET A 97 16.62 3.39 14.43
C MET A 97 17.93 4.07 14.83
N ILE A 98 17.83 5.14 15.62
CA ILE A 98 18.96 5.70 16.35
C ILE A 98 19.17 4.73 17.52
N PHE A 99 20.05 3.74 17.33
CA PHE A 99 20.64 2.98 18.42
C PHE A 99 21.87 3.71 18.96
#